data_AF-A0A0F4I416-F1
#
_entry.id   AF-A0A0F4I416-F1
#
_cell.length_a   1.000
_cell.length_b   1.000
_cell.length_c   1.000
_cell.angle_alpha   90.00
_cell.angle_beta   90.00
_cell.angle_gamma   90.00
#
_symmetry.space_group_name_H-M   'P 1'
#
loop_
_entity.id
_entity.type
_entity.pdbx_description
1 polymer ?
#
loop_
_entity_poly.entity_id
_entity_poly.type
_entity_poly.pdbx_seq_one_letter_code
_entity_poly.pdbx_strand_id
1 'polypeptide(L)'
;SAKTPAALRAQARRLRTHLAGHQEATPADIGYSLATGRAALQHRAAVLGTDRAELLRGLDALAEGAPEGAAPHLVTGSTDPAAGREPGRTAFLFSGQGSQRLGMGRELYEAFPVFADAFDACCAHLDGHLELPLREVVFGEDAELLDETRF
;
A
#
# COMPACT_ATOMS: atom_id res chain seq x y z
N SER A 1 9.25 12.50 -7.02
CA SER A 1 8.45 13.70 -6.79
C SER A 1 8.95 14.85 -7.67
N ALA A 2 8.16 15.92 -7.88
CA ALA A 2 8.55 17.11 -8.62
C ALA A 2 7.70 18.35 -8.23
N LYS A 3 8.09 19.54 -8.70
CA LYS A 3 7.35 20.80 -8.48
C LYS A 3 6.15 20.98 -9.43
N THR A 4 6.08 20.24 -10.53
CA THR A 4 4.97 20.30 -11.49
C THR A 4 4.63 18.89 -12.00
N PRO A 5 3.40 18.65 -12.52
CA PRO A 5 3.05 17.36 -13.11
C PRO A 5 3.96 16.98 -14.29
N ALA A 6 4.30 17.95 -15.16
CA ALA A 6 5.19 17.71 -16.29
C ALA A 6 6.60 17.32 -15.85
N ALA A 7 7.13 17.96 -14.80
CA ALA A 7 8.43 17.60 -14.24
C ALA A 7 8.40 16.21 -13.57
N LEU A 8 7.27 15.79 -12.99
CA LEU A 8 7.11 14.43 -12.44
C LEU A 8 7.21 13.38 -13.55
N ARG A 9 6.54 13.61 -14.69
CA ARG A 9 6.66 12.74 -15.88
C ARG A 9 8.08 12.69 -16.43
N ALA A 10 8.77 13.83 -16.47
CA ALA A 10 10.17 13.89 -16.88
C ALA A 10 11.09 13.09 -15.93
N GLN A 11 10.85 13.15 -14.61
CA GLN A 11 11.58 12.34 -13.63
C GLN A 11 11.36 10.84 -13.85
N ALA A 12 10.13 10.43 -14.19
CA ALA A 12 9.82 9.03 -14.50
C ALA A 12 10.64 8.53 -15.71
N ARG A 13 10.68 9.30 -16.81
CA ARG A 13 11.50 8.97 -17.99
C ARG A 13 12.98 8.84 -17.65
N ARG A 14 13.52 9.79 -16.88
CA ARG A 14 14.93 9.77 -16.45
C ARG A 14 15.26 8.54 -15.62
N LEU A 15 14.40 8.21 -14.66
CA LEU A 15 14.58 7.01 -13.83
C LEU A 15 14.49 5.74 -14.68
N ARG A 16 13.51 5.65 -15.58
CA ARG A 16 13.36 4.51 -16.50
C ARG A 16 14.59 4.31 -17.38
N THR A 17 15.14 5.38 -17.97
CA THR A 17 16.40 5.31 -18.73
C THR A 17 17.58 4.89 -17.85
N HIS A 18 17.68 5.41 -16.62
CA HIS A 18 18.73 5.02 -15.69
C HIS A 18 18.67 3.53 -15.36
N LEU A 19 17.48 3.02 -15.02
CA LEU A 19 17.28 1.61 -14.69
C LEU A 19 17.52 0.69 -15.89
N ALA A 20 17.20 1.11 -17.11
CA ALA A 20 17.51 0.32 -18.30
C ALA A 20 19.03 0.08 -18.49
N GLY A 21 19.87 1.02 -18.03
CA GLY A 21 21.34 0.92 -18.11
C GLY A 21 22.03 0.31 -16.88
N HIS A 22 21.31 0.07 -15.79
CA HIS A 22 21.85 -0.41 -14.51
C HIS A 22 21.02 -1.61 -14.03
N GLN A 23 21.33 -2.79 -14.54
CA GLN A 23 20.57 -4.02 -14.30
C GLN A 23 20.82 -4.62 -12.91
N GLU A 24 21.94 -4.28 -12.30
CA GLU A 24 22.39 -4.73 -10.98
C GLU A 24 21.57 -4.17 -9.81
N ALA A 25 20.91 -3.01 -9.99
CA ALA A 25 20.14 -2.39 -8.92
C ALA A 25 18.90 -3.24 -8.54
N THR A 26 18.73 -3.56 -7.27
CA THR A 26 17.52 -4.29 -6.84
C THR A 26 16.34 -3.34 -6.66
N PRO A 27 15.07 -3.80 -6.76
CA PRO A 27 13.91 -2.99 -6.39
C PRO A 27 14.01 -2.34 -5.01
N ALA A 28 14.58 -3.06 -4.03
CA ALA A 28 14.79 -2.57 -2.68
C ALA A 28 15.78 -1.40 -2.64
N ASP A 29 16.93 -1.52 -3.31
CA ASP A 29 17.95 -0.45 -3.36
C ASP A 29 17.43 0.82 -4.05
N ILE A 30 16.67 0.63 -5.13
CA ILE A 30 16.01 1.71 -5.87
C ILE A 30 15.01 2.41 -4.95
N GLY A 31 14.11 1.65 -4.32
CA GLY A 31 13.10 2.17 -3.40
C GLY A 31 13.72 2.95 -2.25
N TYR A 32 14.71 2.35 -1.57
CA TYR A 32 15.44 2.99 -0.47
C TYR A 32 16.11 4.30 -0.89
N SER A 33 16.83 4.28 -2.01
CA SER A 33 17.56 5.46 -2.51
C SER A 33 16.62 6.60 -2.90
N LEU A 34 15.47 6.29 -3.51
CA LEU A 34 14.48 7.30 -3.90
C LEU A 34 13.71 7.86 -2.69
N ALA A 35 13.42 7.03 -1.69
CA ALA A 35 12.67 7.44 -0.50
C ALA A 35 13.52 8.27 0.48
N THR A 36 14.82 7.95 0.62
CA THR A 36 15.68 8.56 1.64
C THR A 36 16.68 9.58 1.10
N GLY A 37 17.11 9.43 -0.17
CA GLY A 37 18.15 10.25 -0.78
C GLY A 37 17.65 11.43 -1.63
N ARG A 38 16.34 11.72 -1.63
CA ARG A 38 15.72 12.76 -2.47
C ARG A 38 14.70 13.58 -1.69
N ALA A 39 14.61 14.87 -2.02
CA ALA A 39 13.57 15.73 -1.46
C ALA A 39 12.16 15.31 -1.94
N ALA A 40 11.19 15.30 -1.03
CA ALA A 40 9.80 14.97 -1.32
C ALA A 40 8.99 16.23 -1.74
N LEU A 41 9.04 16.58 -3.02
CA LEU A 41 8.30 17.72 -3.61
C LEU A 41 6.78 17.45 -3.74
N GLN A 42 6.01 18.47 -4.12
CA GLN A 42 4.55 18.48 -4.01
C GLN A 42 3.81 17.47 -4.93
N HIS A 43 4.26 17.28 -6.18
CA HIS A 43 3.71 16.25 -7.06
C HIS A 43 4.48 14.96 -6.84
N ARG A 44 3.78 13.90 -6.42
CA ARG A 44 4.36 12.64 -5.98
C ARG A 44 3.76 11.48 -6.74
N ALA A 45 4.57 10.44 -6.89
CA ALA A 45 4.14 9.16 -7.41
C ALA A 45 4.88 8.04 -6.67
N ALA A 46 4.20 6.92 -6.49
CA ALA A 46 4.75 5.65 -6.05
C ALA A 46 4.41 4.59 -7.10
N VAL A 47 5.42 3.82 -7.53
CA VAL A 47 5.24 2.65 -8.38
C VAL A 47 5.47 1.43 -7.50
N LEU A 48 4.46 0.57 -7.41
CA LEU A 48 4.50 -0.69 -6.68
C LEU A 48 4.97 -1.79 -7.63
N GLY A 49 5.81 -2.70 -7.13
CA GLY A 49 6.30 -3.81 -7.93
C GLY A 49 7.28 -4.66 -7.13
N THR A 50 7.24 -5.95 -7.39
CA THR A 50 8.12 -6.98 -6.82
C THR A 50 9.31 -7.26 -7.73
N ASP A 51 9.17 -6.97 -9.03
CA ASP A 51 10.24 -7.13 -10.00
C ASP A 51 10.51 -5.86 -10.83
N ARG A 52 11.63 -5.88 -11.54
CA ARG A 52 12.08 -4.76 -12.36
C ARG A 52 11.15 -4.47 -13.54
N ALA A 53 10.55 -5.48 -14.15
CA ALA A 53 9.67 -5.29 -15.29
C ALA A 53 8.39 -4.55 -14.87
N GLU A 54 7.85 -4.86 -13.69
CA GLU A 54 6.75 -4.13 -13.06
C GLU A 54 7.11 -2.66 -12.81
N LEU A 55 8.28 -2.40 -12.21
CA LEU A 55 8.76 -1.04 -11.97
C LEU A 55 8.89 -0.24 -13.27
N LEU A 56 9.47 -0.84 -14.32
CA LEU A 56 9.62 -0.18 -15.62
C LEU A 56 8.26 0.13 -16.27
N ARG A 57 7.31 -0.80 -16.23
CA ARG A 57 5.94 -0.57 -16.73
C ARG A 57 5.25 0.59 -16.00
N GLY A 58 5.38 0.65 -14.67
CA GLY A 58 4.80 1.74 -13.89
C GLY A 58 5.45 3.10 -14.16
N LEU A 59 6.77 3.12 -14.43
CA LEU A 59 7.47 4.34 -14.83
C LEU A 59 7.08 4.80 -16.24
N ASP A 60 6.88 3.87 -17.17
CA ASP A 60 6.38 4.17 -18.52
C ASP A 60 4.96 4.75 -18.45
N ALA A 61 4.06 4.12 -17.68
CA ALA A 61 2.71 4.65 -17.44
C ALA A 61 2.72 6.07 -16.84
N LEU A 62 3.59 6.31 -15.85
CA LEU A 62 3.75 7.65 -15.26
C LEU A 62 4.32 8.65 -16.27
N ALA A 63 5.30 8.24 -17.10
CA ALA A 63 5.93 9.09 -18.10
C ALA A 63 4.97 9.51 -19.23
N GLU A 64 4.04 8.63 -19.58
CA GLU A 64 2.98 8.87 -20.57
C GLU A 64 1.81 9.66 -20.00
N GLY A 65 1.66 9.71 -18.67
CA GLY A 65 0.56 10.39 -18.00
C GLY A 65 -0.72 9.57 -18.07
N ALA A 66 -0.61 8.26 -17.83
CA ALA A 66 -1.75 7.34 -17.78
C ALA A 66 -2.88 7.89 -16.88
N PRO A 67 -4.15 7.76 -17.29
CA PRO A 67 -5.29 8.14 -16.47
C PRO A 67 -5.31 7.42 -15.12
N GLU A 68 -5.99 8.03 -14.14
CA GLU A 68 -6.18 7.40 -12.83
C GLU A 68 -6.89 6.05 -12.96
N GLY A 69 -6.37 5.02 -12.28
CA GLY A 69 -6.86 3.65 -12.36
C GLY A 69 -6.41 2.85 -13.60
N ALA A 70 -5.79 3.49 -14.61
CA ALA A 70 -5.30 2.76 -15.79
C ALA A 70 -4.07 1.89 -15.52
N ALA A 71 -3.32 2.21 -14.45
CA ALA A 71 -2.17 1.42 -13.99
C ALA A 71 -2.35 1.08 -12.50
N PRO A 72 -2.73 -0.16 -12.15
CA PRO A 72 -3.07 -0.52 -10.76
C PRO A 72 -1.89 -0.39 -9.80
N HIS A 73 -0.66 -0.44 -10.32
CA HIS A 73 0.57 -0.32 -9.55
C HIS A 73 1.10 1.11 -9.44
N LEU A 74 0.41 2.10 -10.03
CA LEU A 74 0.84 3.50 -10.01
C LEU A 74 -0.11 4.33 -9.14
N VAL A 75 0.43 4.87 -8.05
CA VAL A 75 -0.27 5.84 -7.22
C VAL A 75 0.33 7.22 -7.49
N THR A 76 -0.51 8.21 -7.76
CA THR A 76 -0.08 9.61 -7.89
C THR A 76 -0.85 10.51 -6.94
N GLY A 77 -0.26 11.63 -6.56
CA GLY A 77 -0.91 12.58 -5.67
C GLY A 77 -0.19 13.92 -5.64
N SER A 78 -0.87 14.92 -5.08
CA SER A 78 -0.33 16.25 -4.88
C SER A 78 -0.54 16.70 -3.45
N THR A 79 0.50 17.30 -2.86
CA THR A 79 0.40 18.06 -1.60
C THR A 79 0.39 19.57 -1.86
N ASP A 80 0.11 19.99 -3.09
CA ASP A 80 0.02 21.40 -3.46
C ASP A 80 -1.22 22.03 -2.78
N PRO A 81 -1.04 23.07 -1.94
CA PRO A 81 -2.17 23.76 -1.31
C PRO A 81 -3.16 24.33 -2.32
N ALA A 82 -2.68 24.73 -3.51
CA ALA A 82 -3.54 25.22 -4.59
C ALA A 82 -4.45 24.14 -5.18
N ALA A 83 -4.15 22.85 -4.93
CA ALA A 83 -5.04 21.74 -5.25
C ALA A 83 -6.18 21.55 -4.23
N GLY A 84 -6.36 22.50 -3.30
CA GLY A 84 -7.47 22.52 -2.33
C GLY A 84 -7.35 21.50 -1.21
N ARG A 85 -6.17 20.88 -1.04
CA ARG A 85 -5.88 19.93 0.05
C ARG A 85 -4.91 20.57 1.02
N GLU A 86 -5.43 21.18 2.09
CA GLU A 86 -4.58 21.50 3.23
C GLU A 86 -4.09 20.22 3.92
N PRO A 87 -2.90 20.23 4.56
CA PRO A 87 -2.48 19.14 5.42
C PRO A 87 -3.50 18.92 6.54
N GLY A 88 -4.42 17.97 6.33
CA GLY A 88 -5.44 17.62 7.30
C GLY A 88 -4.87 16.81 8.45
N ARG A 89 -5.64 16.70 9.54
CA ARG A 89 -5.38 15.70 10.57
C ARG A 89 -5.73 14.31 10.03
N THR A 90 -4.94 13.32 10.40
CA THR A 90 -5.25 11.91 10.13
C THR A 90 -6.30 11.41 11.13
N ALA A 91 -7.32 10.71 10.65
CA ALA A 91 -8.30 10.01 11.46
C ALA A 91 -8.31 8.52 11.07
N PHE A 92 -8.54 7.65 12.05
CA PHE A 92 -8.75 6.21 11.85
C PHE A 92 -10.25 5.94 11.95
N LEU A 93 -10.85 5.39 10.89
CA LEU A 93 -12.24 4.98 10.86
C LEU A 93 -12.30 3.46 11.03
N PHE A 94 -13.05 3.00 12.03
CA PHE A 94 -13.33 1.58 12.26
C PHE A 94 -14.72 1.29 11.70
N SER A 95 -14.80 0.45 10.66
CA SER A 95 -16.08 0.04 10.07
C SER A 95 -16.87 -0.83 11.06
N GLY A 96 -18.19 -0.81 10.92
CA GLY A 96 -19.04 -1.80 11.56
C GLY A 96 -19.03 -3.13 10.80
N GLN A 97 -20.08 -3.93 11.03
CA GLN A 97 -20.32 -5.18 10.32
C GLN A 97 -20.48 -4.97 8.80
N GLY A 98 -20.05 -5.95 8.01
CA GLY A 98 -20.21 -6.02 6.55
C GLY A 98 -18.91 -5.80 5.76
N SER A 99 -17.77 -5.65 6.45
CA SER A 99 -16.45 -5.48 5.83
C SER A 99 -15.56 -6.71 5.98
N GLN A 100 -15.98 -7.68 6.79
CA GLN A 100 -15.27 -8.92 7.03
C GLN A 100 -15.23 -9.80 5.79
N ARG A 101 -14.13 -10.54 5.64
CA ARG A 101 -13.92 -11.57 4.61
C ARG A 101 -13.20 -12.73 5.27
N LEU A 102 -13.60 -13.96 4.93
CA LEU A 102 -12.94 -15.15 5.45
C LEU A 102 -11.45 -15.11 5.14
N GLY A 103 -10.61 -15.39 6.15
CA GLY A 103 -9.16 -15.31 6.04
C GLY A 103 -8.57 -13.90 5.99
N MET A 104 -9.36 -12.85 6.23
CA MET A 104 -8.84 -11.48 6.25
C MET A 104 -7.66 -11.34 7.22
N GLY A 105 -6.58 -10.69 6.77
CA GLY A 105 -5.40 -10.49 7.60
C GLY A 105 -4.47 -11.71 7.72
N ARG A 106 -4.81 -12.89 7.20
CA ARG A 106 -3.92 -14.07 7.27
C ARG A 106 -2.57 -13.83 6.59
N GLU A 107 -2.58 -13.31 5.36
CA GLU A 107 -1.34 -13.00 4.64
C GLU A 107 -0.51 -11.92 5.37
N LEU A 108 -1.18 -10.96 6.03
CA LEU A 108 -0.51 -9.95 6.84
C LEU A 108 0.11 -10.55 8.10
N TYR A 109 -0.59 -11.49 8.74
CA TYR A 109 -0.12 -12.25 9.89
C TYR A 109 1.15 -13.03 9.55
N GLU A 110 1.16 -13.71 8.41
CA GLU A 110 2.32 -14.50 7.95
C GLU A 110 3.50 -13.62 7.55
N ALA A 111 3.25 -12.44 6.97
CA ALA A 111 4.30 -11.57 6.43
C ALA A 111 4.85 -10.53 7.43
N PHE A 112 4.05 -10.07 8.39
CA PHE A 112 4.39 -8.91 9.23
C PHE A 112 4.25 -9.21 10.73
N PRO A 113 5.37 -9.37 11.47
CA PRO A 113 5.35 -9.66 12.91
C PRO A 113 4.52 -8.67 13.73
N VAL A 114 4.56 -7.37 13.41
CA VAL A 114 3.77 -6.35 14.11
C VAL A 114 2.26 -6.59 13.98
N PHE A 115 1.80 -7.10 12.83
CA PHE A 115 0.39 -7.46 12.65
C PHE A 115 0.06 -8.74 13.44
N ALA A 116 0.95 -9.74 13.39
CA ALA A 116 0.78 -10.98 14.12
C ALA A 116 0.68 -10.74 15.64
N ASP A 117 1.61 -9.96 16.21
CA ASP A 117 1.63 -9.62 17.63
C ASP A 117 0.34 -8.89 18.06
N ALA A 118 -0.14 -7.95 17.23
CA ALA A 118 -1.37 -7.23 17.51
C ALA A 118 -2.62 -8.12 17.42
N PHE A 119 -2.68 -9.00 16.42
CA PHE A 119 -3.77 -9.96 16.26
C PHE A 119 -3.80 -10.98 17.42
N ASP A 120 -2.65 -11.50 17.81
CA ASP A 120 -2.51 -12.44 18.94
C ASP A 120 -2.94 -11.81 20.25
N ALA A 121 -2.56 -10.55 20.49
CA ALA A 121 -3.02 -9.80 21.64
C ALA A 121 -4.55 -9.67 21.66
N CYS A 122 -5.18 -9.36 20.51
CA CYS A 122 -6.64 -9.31 20.40
C CYS A 122 -7.30 -10.66 20.71
N CYS A 123 -6.83 -11.75 20.11
CA CYS A 123 -7.34 -13.10 20.40
C CYS A 123 -7.21 -13.42 21.90
N ALA A 124 -6.05 -13.19 22.51
CA ALA A 124 -5.83 -13.47 23.93
C ALA A 124 -6.78 -12.72 24.86
N HIS A 125 -7.22 -11.51 24.48
CA HIS A 125 -8.18 -10.73 25.28
C HIS A 125 -9.64 -11.13 25.00
N LEU A 126 -9.97 -11.49 23.76
CA LEU A 126 -11.35 -11.74 23.34
C LEU A 126 -11.78 -13.20 23.51
N ASP A 127 -10.87 -14.17 23.39
CA ASP A 127 -11.21 -15.60 23.40
C ASP A 127 -11.84 -16.05 24.74
N GLY A 128 -11.56 -15.35 25.84
CA GLY A 128 -12.24 -15.59 27.13
C GLY A 128 -13.70 -15.12 27.19
N HIS A 129 -14.14 -14.36 26.19
CA HIS A 129 -15.48 -13.80 26.07
C HIS A 129 -16.29 -14.38 24.90
N LEU A 130 -15.67 -15.20 24.05
CA LEU A 130 -16.27 -15.79 22.86
C LEU A 130 -16.54 -17.28 23.05
N GLU A 131 -17.52 -17.81 22.32
CA GLU A 131 -17.84 -19.25 22.33
C GLU A 131 -16.79 -20.08 21.56
N LEU A 132 -16.09 -19.45 20.61
CA LEU A 132 -15.04 -20.03 19.79
C LEU A 132 -13.83 -19.08 19.76
N PRO A 133 -12.60 -19.61 19.65
CA PRO A 133 -11.42 -18.77 19.49
C PRO A 133 -11.53 -17.89 18.26
N LEU A 134 -11.27 -16.59 18.40
CA LEU A 134 -11.44 -15.60 17.32
C LEU A 134 -10.60 -15.98 16.09
N ARG A 135 -9.42 -16.55 16.29
CA ARG A 135 -8.59 -17.05 15.19
C ARG A 135 -9.30 -18.12 14.37
N GLU A 136 -9.99 -19.04 15.01
CA GLU A 136 -10.71 -20.12 14.32
C GLU A 136 -11.89 -19.57 13.51
N VAL A 137 -12.54 -18.51 13.99
CA VAL A 137 -13.58 -17.81 13.22
C VAL A 137 -12.99 -17.07 12.02
N VAL A 138 -11.94 -16.26 12.23
CA VAL A 138 -11.38 -15.40 11.16
C VAL A 138 -10.57 -16.21 10.14
N PHE A 139 -9.84 -17.24 10.56
CA PHE A 139 -8.99 -18.09 9.71
C PHE A 139 -9.57 -19.50 9.46
N GLY A 140 -10.81 -19.74 9.86
CA GLY A 140 -11.52 -20.99 9.57
C GLY A 140 -11.94 -21.12 8.12
N GLU A 141 -12.87 -22.04 7.90
CA GLU A 141 -13.47 -22.32 6.59
C GLU A 141 -14.95 -21.88 6.50
N ASP A 142 -15.55 -21.48 7.63
CA ASP A 142 -16.96 -21.13 7.73
C ASP A 142 -17.16 -19.60 7.61
N ALA A 143 -17.59 -19.17 6.44
CA ALA A 143 -17.90 -17.76 6.19
C ALA A 143 -19.19 -17.29 6.87
N GLU A 144 -20.16 -18.18 7.10
CA GLU A 144 -21.43 -17.82 7.75
C GLU A 144 -21.19 -17.49 9.22
N LEU A 145 -20.33 -18.27 9.89
CA LEU A 145 -19.91 -18.02 11.26
C LEU A 145 -19.27 -16.63 11.44
N LEU A 146 -18.46 -16.20 10.47
CA LEU A 146 -17.80 -14.88 10.48
C LEU A 146 -18.80 -13.71 10.31
N ASP A 147 -19.97 -13.97 9.72
CA ASP A 147 -21.00 -12.94 9.50
C ASP A 147 -21.93 -12.74 10.71
N GLU A 148 -21.82 -13.62 11.72
CA GLU A 148 -22.58 -13.51 12.95
C GLU A 148 -22.02 -12.45 13.91
N THR A 149 -22.90 -11.62 14.45
CA THR A 149 -22.54 -10.48 15.33
C THR A 149 -22.11 -10.87 16.74
N ARG A 150 -22.15 -12.17 17.08
CA ARG A 150 -21.75 -12.66 18.40
C ARG A 150 -20.24 -12.87 18.54
N PHE A 151 -19.49 -12.75 17.43
CA PHE A 151 -18.04 -12.89 17.38
C PHE A 151 -17.35 -11.57 17.00
#